data_AF-A0A5K3FTX2-F1
#
_entry.id   AF-A0A5K3FTX2-F1
#
_cell.length_a   1.000
_cell.length_b   1.000
_cell.length_c   1.000
_cell.angle_alpha   90.00
_cell.angle_beta   90.00
_cell.angle_gamma   90.00
#
_symmetry.space_group_name_H-M   'P 1'
#
loop_
_entity.id
_entity.type
_entity.pdbx_description
1 polymer ?
#
loop_
_entity_poly.entity_id
_entity_poly.type
_entity_poly.pdbx_seq_one_letter_code
_entity_poly.pdbx_strand_id
1 'polypeptide(L)'
;MDACHADDINEIGRKTQARIEHEHRIDNVYMLSYTILMALTVLTIWLFKHRRFRYIHETGLAVIYGLIVGAIFRYGVPERFMTKQVYDLPPASGNSCSLTLPPERAIIKLTVMKPEKVSRYYHYSLEGESKDTVAAHYRMTFNPEIFFNVLLPPIIFAAGYSMKRKHFFSNFGAITTFAFLGTFIASIVTACLCFGLSRFIPRLNGLLRFNDCLFFGSVISATDPVTVLAIFHDLNVDVDMYALVFGESVLNDAVAISLSQPFLQTTLCICALKFCYGATCI
;
A
#
# COMPACT_ATOMS: atom_id res chain seq x y z
N MET A 1 -26.74 -9.63 -47.20
CA MET A 1 -25.69 -10.41 -46.52
C MET A 1 -24.39 -9.73 -46.91
N ASP A 2 -23.95 -8.74 -46.15
CA ASP A 2 -22.63 -8.14 -46.35
C ASP A 2 -21.84 -8.43 -45.06
N ALA A 3 -21.02 -9.48 -45.13
CA ALA A 3 -20.08 -9.83 -44.07
C ALA A 3 -18.94 -8.80 -44.07
N CYS A 4 -18.38 -8.44 -42.90
CA CYS A 4 -17.21 -7.54 -42.85
C CYS A 4 -16.13 -8.12 -43.78
N HIS A 5 -15.64 -7.31 -44.72
CA HIS A 5 -14.72 -7.79 -45.75
C HIS A 5 -13.34 -8.09 -45.12
N ALA A 6 -12.59 -9.01 -45.72
CA ALA A 6 -11.27 -9.40 -45.23
C ALA A 6 -10.30 -8.20 -45.09
N ASP A 7 -10.46 -7.17 -45.92
CA ASP A 7 -9.68 -5.94 -45.86
C ASP A 7 -9.94 -5.11 -44.58
N ASP A 8 -11.18 -5.10 -44.08
CA ASP A 8 -11.53 -4.39 -42.85
C ASP A 8 -10.91 -5.06 -41.62
N ILE A 9 -10.85 -6.40 -41.63
CA ILE A 9 -10.23 -7.21 -40.58
C ILE A 9 -8.71 -6.99 -40.55
N ASN A 10 -8.08 -6.91 -41.73
CA ASN A 10 -6.65 -6.64 -41.86
C ASN A 10 -6.27 -5.23 -41.35
N GLU A 11 -7.11 -4.22 -41.61
CA GLU A 11 -6.88 -2.86 -41.13
C GLU A 11 -7.06 -2.74 -39.60
N ILE A 12 -8.03 -3.45 -39.02
CA ILE A 12 -8.18 -3.57 -37.55
C ILE A 12 -6.96 -4.29 -36.97
N GLY A 13 -6.49 -5.37 -37.60
CA GLY A 13 -5.27 -6.08 -37.21
C GLY A 13 -4.05 -5.16 -37.21
N ARG A 14 -3.86 -4.36 -38.25
CA ARG A 14 -2.75 -3.40 -38.37
C ARG A 14 -2.78 -2.31 -37.30
N LYS A 15 -3.96 -1.74 -37.02
CA LYS A 15 -4.13 -0.75 -35.94
C LYS A 15 -3.95 -1.35 -34.55
N THR A 16 -4.41 -2.58 -34.35
CA THR A 16 -4.23 -3.32 -33.09
C THR A 16 -2.74 -3.62 -32.86
N GLN A 17 -2.03 -4.06 -33.90
CA GLN A 17 -0.60 -4.31 -33.83
C GLN A 17 0.21 -3.04 -33.52
N ALA A 18 -0.09 -1.93 -34.18
CA ALA A 18 0.57 -0.64 -33.91
C ALA A 18 0.30 -0.15 -32.47
N ARG A 19 -0.88 -0.42 -31.92
CA ARG A 19 -1.22 -0.12 -30.52
C ARG A 19 -0.45 -1.01 -29.54
N ILE A 20 -0.43 -2.32 -29.77
CA ILE A 20 0.31 -3.31 -28.97
C ILE A 20 1.81 -2.97 -28.96
N GLU A 21 2.37 -2.61 -30.12
CA GLU A 21 3.78 -2.21 -30.23
C GLU A 21 4.08 -0.93 -29.43
N HIS A 22 3.17 0.06 -29.45
CA HIS A 22 3.31 1.27 -28.67
C HIS A 22 3.21 1.02 -27.15
N GLU A 23 2.28 0.17 -26.72
CA GLU A 23 2.16 -0.26 -25.32
C GLU A 23 3.39 -1.05 -24.87
N HIS A 24 3.88 -1.99 -25.68
CA HIS A 24 5.11 -2.71 -25.40
C HIS A 24 6.33 -1.79 -25.30
N ARG A 25 6.43 -0.76 -26.16
CA ARG A 25 7.53 0.21 -26.07
C ARG A 25 7.52 0.95 -24.73
N ILE A 26 6.34 1.29 -24.23
CA ILE A 26 6.16 1.94 -22.94
C ILE A 26 6.50 0.97 -21.79
N ASP A 27 5.98 -0.25 -21.82
CA ASP A 27 6.28 -1.26 -20.79
C ASP A 27 7.78 -1.59 -20.77
N ASN A 28 8.42 -1.68 -21.93
CA ASN A 28 9.87 -1.86 -22.04
C ASN A 28 10.65 -0.68 -21.43
N VAL A 29 10.18 0.57 -21.59
CA VAL A 29 10.80 1.73 -20.95
C VAL A 29 10.65 1.66 -19.42
N TYR A 30 9.49 1.22 -18.91
CA TYR A 30 9.31 1.01 -17.47
C TYR A 30 10.19 -0.11 -16.93
N MET A 31 10.23 -1.26 -17.60
CA MET A 31 11.09 -2.38 -17.23
C MET A 31 12.56 -1.97 -17.26
N LEU A 32 13.00 -1.23 -18.28
CA LEU A 32 14.35 -0.68 -18.34
C LEU A 32 14.61 0.28 -17.16
N SER A 33 13.68 1.17 -16.85
CA SER A 33 13.82 2.08 -15.70
C SER A 33 13.95 1.33 -14.37
N TYR A 34 13.22 0.23 -14.17
CA TYR A 34 13.32 -0.60 -12.97
C TYR A 34 14.65 -1.35 -12.90
N THR A 35 15.12 -1.90 -14.03
CA THR A 35 16.41 -2.60 -14.06
C THR A 35 17.58 -1.65 -13.80
N ILE A 36 17.52 -0.42 -14.33
CA ILE A 36 18.51 0.63 -14.04
C ILE A 36 18.46 1.01 -12.56
N LEU A 37 17.27 1.20 -12.00
CA LEU A 37 17.11 1.51 -10.58
C LEU A 37 17.68 0.38 -9.70
N MET A 38 17.36 -0.87 -9.99
CA MET A 38 17.91 -2.04 -9.28
C MET A 38 19.44 -2.12 -9.41
N ALA A 39 19.98 -1.92 -10.61
CA ALA A 39 21.42 -1.90 -10.83
C ALA A 39 22.10 -0.77 -10.04
N LEU A 40 21.52 0.42 -10.01
CA LEU A 40 22.01 1.54 -9.21
C LEU A 40 21.98 1.22 -7.72
N THR A 41 20.90 0.60 -7.21
CA THR A 41 20.85 0.18 -5.79
C THR A 41 21.92 -0.85 -5.43
N VAL A 42 22.21 -1.80 -6.32
CA VAL A 42 23.28 -2.79 -6.09
C VAL A 42 24.66 -2.15 -6.15
N LEU A 43 24.90 -1.28 -7.13
CA LEU A 43 26.17 -0.55 -7.29
C LEU A 43 26.44 0.37 -6.10
N THR A 44 25.42 1.03 -5.55
CA THR A 44 25.58 1.89 -4.37
C THR A 44 25.87 1.06 -3.13
N ILE A 45 25.15 -0.05 -2.88
CA ILE A 45 25.46 -0.98 -1.77
C ILE A 45 26.92 -1.47 -1.87
N TRP A 46 27.35 -1.87 -3.07
CA TRP A 46 28.74 -2.30 -3.30
C TRP A 46 29.75 -1.17 -3.04
N LEU A 47 29.49 0.05 -3.52
CA LEU A 47 30.35 1.21 -3.32
C LEU A 47 30.49 1.55 -1.82
N PHE A 48 29.41 1.48 -1.05
CA PHE A 48 29.42 1.76 0.39
C PHE A 48 30.17 0.69 1.18
N LYS A 49 29.95 -0.58 0.85
CA LYS A 49 30.72 -1.70 1.41
C LYS A 49 32.23 -1.53 1.18
N HIS A 50 32.61 -0.99 0.02
CA HIS A 50 34.02 -0.79 -0.34
C HIS A 50 34.63 0.50 0.22
N ARG A 51 33.84 1.55 0.45
CA ARG A 51 34.32 2.86 0.96
C ARG A 51 34.28 3.01 2.49
N ARG A 52 33.78 2.01 3.23
CA ARG A 52 33.77 1.93 4.71
C ARG A 52 33.42 3.26 5.40
N PHE A 53 32.30 3.88 5.00
CA PHE A 53 31.78 5.07 5.69
C PHE A 53 31.32 4.69 7.10
N ARG A 54 32.11 5.07 8.10
CA ARG A 54 32.00 4.63 9.50
C ARG A 54 30.77 5.13 10.27
N TYR A 55 29.91 5.95 9.65
CA TYR A 55 28.86 6.69 10.36
C TYR A 55 27.44 6.47 9.84
N ILE A 56 27.23 5.67 8.79
CA ILE A 56 25.88 5.45 8.25
C ILE A 56 25.62 3.95 8.05
N HIS A 57 24.61 3.43 8.74
CA HIS A 57 24.18 2.04 8.64
C HIS A 57 23.46 1.78 7.31
N GLU A 58 23.66 0.59 6.73
CA GLU A 58 23.16 0.21 5.38
C GLU A 58 21.64 0.40 5.26
N THR A 59 20.88 0.13 6.32
CA THR A 59 19.41 0.30 6.34
C THR A 59 18.96 1.76 6.30
N GLY A 60 19.68 2.67 6.97
CA GLY A 60 19.35 4.09 6.98
C GLY A 60 19.55 4.75 5.61
N LEU A 61 20.59 4.31 4.88
CA LEU A 61 20.81 4.74 3.50
C LEU A 61 19.69 4.27 2.58
N ALA A 62 19.24 3.02 2.70
CA ALA A 62 18.16 2.48 1.88
C ALA A 62 16.87 3.31 1.99
N VAL A 63 16.52 3.77 3.20
CA VAL A 63 15.37 4.65 3.43
C VAL A 63 15.54 6.00 2.73
N ILE A 64 16.71 6.64 2.86
CA ILE A 64 17.01 7.92 2.22
C ILE A 64 16.95 7.79 0.69
N TYR A 65 17.48 6.71 0.13
CA TYR A 65 17.42 6.42 -1.30
C TYR A 65 15.98 6.19 -1.77
N GLY A 66 15.19 5.42 -1.02
CA GLY A 66 13.76 5.21 -1.32
C GLY A 66 12.99 6.53 -1.38
N LEU A 67 13.30 7.48 -0.49
CA LEU A 67 12.68 8.80 -0.46
C LEU A 67 13.09 9.65 -1.68
N ILE A 68 14.38 9.69 -2.02
CA ILE A 68 14.89 10.41 -3.20
C ILE A 68 14.29 9.85 -4.49
N VAL A 69 14.32 8.53 -4.66
CA VAL A 69 13.77 7.84 -5.82
C VAL A 69 12.25 8.05 -5.91
N GLY A 70 11.53 7.92 -4.79
CA GLY A 70 10.09 8.18 -4.72
C GLY A 70 9.73 9.62 -5.10
N ALA A 71 10.54 10.61 -4.68
CA ALA A 71 10.37 11.99 -5.08
C ALA A 71 10.64 12.20 -6.59
N ILE A 72 11.67 11.58 -7.15
CA ILE A 72 11.96 11.61 -8.59
C ILE A 72 10.80 11.02 -9.39
N PHE A 73 10.21 9.91 -8.95
CA PHE A 73 9.05 9.35 -9.64
C PHE A 73 7.82 10.25 -9.52
N ARG A 74 7.55 10.80 -8.33
CA ARG A 74 6.39 11.66 -8.09
C ARG A 74 6.42 12.95 -8.91
N TYR A 75 7.60 13.57 -9.06
CA TYR A 75 7.74 14.87 -9.73
C TYR A 75 8.30 14.76 -11.15
N GLY A 76 8.99 13.67 -11.48
CA GLY A 76 9.66 13.47 -12.77
C GLY A 76 8.86 12.64 -13.77
N VAL A 77 7.83 11.92 -13.35
CA VAL A 77 6.91 11.21 -14.27
C VAL A 77 5.61 12.01 -14.38
N PRO A 78 5.36 12.71 -15.49
CA PRO A 78 4.10 13.45 -15.66
C PRO A 78 2.92 12.48 -15.57
N GLU A 79 1.92 12.83 -14.75
CA GLU A 79 0.69 12.06 -14.63
C GLU A 79 0.08 11.88 -16.02
N ARG A 80 0.05 10.63 -16.49
CA ARG A 80 -0.65 10.32 -17.73
C ARG A 80 -2.14 10.38 -17.44
N PHE A 81 -2.80 11.38 -18.00
CA PHE A 81 -4.24 11.36 -18.18
C PHE A 81 -4.57 10.22 -19.14
N MET A 82 -4.79 9.01 -18.59
CA MET A 82 -5.45 7.93 -19.33
C MET A 82 -6.86 8.44 -19.66
N THR A 83 -7.05 8.95 -20.88
CA THR A 83 -8.38 9.29 -21.40
C THR A 83 -9.22 8.01 -21.39
N LYS A 84 -10.06 7.85 -20.36
CA LYS A 84 -11.11 6.83 -20.31
C LYS A 84 -12.06 7.11 -21.49
N GLN A 85 -11.85 6.44 -22.62
CA GLN A 85 -12.85 6.41 -23.67
C GLN A 85 -13.91 5.38 -23.28
N VAL A 86 -15.04 5.89 -22.79
CA VAL A 86 -16.23 5.08 -22.48
C VAL A 86 -17.00 4.91 -23.79
N TYR A 87 -17.05 3.67 -24.29
CA TYR A 87 -17.86 3.32 -25.44
C TYR A 87 -19.12 2.61 -24.95
N ASP A 88 -20.27 3.24 -25.16
CA ASP A 88 -21.55 2.54 -25.03
C ASP A 88 -21.66 1.56 -26.20
N LEU A 89 -21.83 0.27 -25.90
CA LEU A 89 -22.03 -0.80 -26.88
C LEU A 89 -23.54 -0.97 -27.08
N PRO A 90 -24.17 -0.34 -28.10
CA PRO A 90 -25.57 -0.62 -28.40
C PRO A 90 -25.73 -2.08 -28.87
N PRO A 91 -26.87 -2.73 -28.58
CA PRO A 91 -27.18 -4.03 -29.17
C PRO A 91 -27.16 -3.90 -30.70
N ALA A 92 -26.44 -4.80 -31.37
CA ALA A 92 -26.26 -4.78 -32.81
C ALA A 92 -27.63 -4.78 -33.53
N SER A 93 -28.04 -3.60 -34.01
CA SER A 93 -29.25 -3.41 -34.81
C SER A 93 -28.82 -2.89 -36.18
N GLY A 94 -28.44 -3.81 -37.06
CA GLY A 94 -28.10 -3.52 -38.46
C GLY A 94 -26.79 -4.17 -38.95
N ASN A 95 -26.74 -4.47 -40.25
CA ASN A 95 -25.61 -5.13 -40.95
C ASN A 95 -24.42 -4.20 -41.25
N SER A 96 -24.14 -3.19 -40.42
CA SER A 96 -23.05 -2.23 -40.65
C SER A 96 -21.93 -2.41 -39.62
N CYS A 97 -20.75 -2.78 -40.11
CA CYS A 97 -19.54 -3.03 -39.32
C CYS A 97 -18.81 -1.69 -39.10
N SER A 98 -18.79 -1.15 -37.88
CA SER A 98 -18.00 0.06 -37.58
C SER A 98 -16.55 -0.34 -37.31
N LEU A 99 -15.59 0.20 -38.08
CA LEU A 99 -14.13 -0.02 -37.94
C LEU A 99 -13.52 0.63 -36.69
N THR A 100 -14.20 0.53 -35.55
CA THR A 100 -13.73 1.00 -34.25
C THR A 100 -12.92 -0.09 -33.57
N LEU A 101 -11.67 0.21 -33.23
CA LEU A 101 -10.80 -0.67 -32.46
C LEU A 101 -11.50 -1.01 -31.13
N PRO A 102 -11.55 -2.29 -30.70
CA PRO A 102 -12.17 -2.65 -29.44
C PRO A 102 -11.47 -1.96 -28.25
N PRO A 103 -12.24 -1.51 -27.23
CA PRO A 103 -11.70 -0.77 -26.10
C PRO A 103 -10.83 -1.65 -25.19
N GLU A 104 -9.85 -1.04 -24.50
CA GLU A 104 -8.91 -1.72 -23.58
C GLU A 104 -9.58 -2.26 -22.32
N ARG A 105 -10.64 -1.59 -21.87
CA ARG A 105 -11.44 -1.93 -20.69
C ARG A 105 -12.89 -1.64 -21.00
N ALA A 106 -13.76 -2.64 -20.90
CA ALA A 106 -15.20 -2.47 -21.06
C ALA A 106 -15.85 -2.37 -19.67
N ILE A 107 -16.51 -1.24 -19.39
CA ILE A 107 -17.32 -1.08 -18.18
C ILE A 107 -18.74 -1.53 -18.52
N ILE A 108 -19.15 -2.69 -18.02
CA ILE A 108 -20.48 -3.24 -18.29
C ILE A 108 -21.43 -2.74 -17.20
N LYS A 109 -22.36 -1.85 -17.56
CA LYS A 109 -23.48 -1.47 -16.68
C LYS A 109 -24.55 -2.55 -16.77
N LEU A 110 -24.63 -3.42 -15.76
CA LEU A 110 -25.68 -4.42 -15.66
C LEU A 110 -26.90 -3.82 -14.96
N THR A 111 -27.98 -3.59 -15.71
CA THR A 111 -29.30 -3.33 -15.13
C THR A 111 -29.89 -4.65 -14.68
N VAL A 112 -29.91 -4.90 -13.37
CA VAL A 112 -30.58 -6.07 -12.80
C VAL A 112 -32.09 -5.88 -12.96
N MET A 113 -32.68 -6.50 -13.99
CA MET A 113 -34.14 -6.60 -14.08
C MET A 113 -34.64 -7.39 -12.86
N LYS A 114 -35.66 -6.85 -12.17
CA LYS A 114 -36.26 -7.44 -10.96
C LYS A 114 -36.42 -8.95 -11.10
N PRO A 115 -35.98 -9.77 -10.12
CA PRO A 115 -36.08 -11.21 -10.25
C PRO A 115 -37.51 -11.66 -10.01
N GLU A 116 -38.05 -12.38 -10.99
CA GLU A 116 -39.06 -13.39 -10.72
C GLU A 116 -38.43 -14.45 -9.79
N LYS A 117 -38.94 -14.55 -8.56
CA LYS A 117 -38.75 -15.56 -7.48
C LYS A 117 -37.61 -16.59 -7.55
N VAL A 118 -36.39 -16.22 -7.95
CA VAL A 118 -35.20 -17.09 -7.82
C VAL A 118 -34.03 -16.26 -7.30
N SER A 119 -33.52 -16.63 -6.13
CA SER A 119 -32.33 -16.03 -5.53
C SER A 119 -31.08 -16.48 -6.28
N ARG A 120 -30.48 -15.58 -7.06
CA ARG A 120 -29.13 -15.73 -7.60
C ARG A 120 -28.21 -14.74 -6.89
N TYR A 121 -27.13 -15.23 -6.29
CA TYR A 121 -26.09 -14.38 -5.72
C TYR A 121 -24.96 -14.26 -6.75
N TYR A 122 -24.70 -13.05 -7.22
CA TYR A 122 -23.54 -12.75 -8.05
C TYR A 122 -22.47 -12.15 -7.14
N HIS A 123 -21.34 -12.83 -6.99
CA HIS A 123 -20.18 -12.28 -6.29
C HIS A 123 -19.32 -11.53 -7.31
N TYR A 124 -19.30 -10.21 -7.21
CA TYR A 124 -18.37 -9.36 -7.96
C TYR A 124 -17.50 -8.60 -6.96
N SER A 125 -16.18 -8.66 -7.13
CA SER A 125 -15.23 -7.85 -6.37
C SER A 125 -14.85 -6.64 -7.23
N LEU A 126 -15.27 -5.45 -6.81
CA LEU A 126 -14.85 -4.19 -7.43
C LEU A 126 -13.57 -3.73 -6.75
N GLU A 127 -12.44 -3.94 -7.40
CA GLU A 127 -11.13 -3.50 -6.92
C GLU A 127 -10.93 -2.01 -7.26
N GLY A 128 -11.64 -1.16 -6.51
CA GLY A 128 -11.49 0.31 -6.54
C GLY A 128 -12.36 1.04 -7.58
N GLU A 129 -13.02 2.11 -7.14
CA GLU A 129 -13.65 3.12 -8.00
C GLU A 129 -12.84 4.42 -7.89
N SER A 130 -12.08 4.78 -8.93
CA SER A 130 -11.49 6.12 -9.04
C SER A 130 -12.27 6.94 -10.07
N LYS A 131 -12.81 8.08 -9.61
CA LYS A 131 -13.50 9.07 -10.45
C LYS A 131 -12.55 9.78 -11.43
N ASP A 132 -11.25 9.77 -11.16
CA ASP A 132 -10.24 10.35 -12.03
C ASP A 132 -9.26 9.31 -12.57
N THR A 133 -8.70 9.66 -13.73
CA THR A 133 -7.72 8.97 -14.56
C THR A 133 -6.89 7.93 -13.80
N VAL A 134 -6.91 6.68 -14.28
CA VAL A 134 -6.05 5.61 -13.77
C VAL A 134 -4.62 5.97 -14.13
N ALA A 135 -3.96 6.71 -13.24
CA ALA A 135 -2.56 7.02 -13.35
C ALA A 135 -1.76 5.71 -13.35
N ALA A 136 -0.66 5.70 -14.10
CA ALA A 136 0.33 4.61 -14.14
C ALA A 136 0.88 4.23 -12.74
N HIS A 137 0.55 5.00 -11.70
CA HIS A 137 0.98 4.80 -10.33
C HIS A 137 0.52 3.46 -9.72
N TYR A 138 -0.63 2.91 -10.12
CA TYR A 138 -1.13 1.65 -9.54
C TYR A 138 -0.20 0.45 -9.84
N ARG A 139 0.51 0.45 -10.98
CA ARG A 139 1.47 -0.61 -11.34
C ARG A 139 2.76 -0.55 -10.51
N MET A 140 2.99 0.53 -9.77
CA MET A 140 4.20 0.78 -8.96
C MET A 140 3.94 0.68 -7.45
N THR A 141 2.68 0.60 -7.02
CA THR A 141 2.35 0.46 -5.60
C THR A 141 2.46 -1.01 -5.20
N PHE A 142 3.36 -1.30 -4.25
CA PHE A 142 3.47 -2.64 -3.67
C PHE A 142 2.18 -3.01 -2.95
N ASN A 143 1.63 -4.20 -3.21
CA ASN A 143 0.42 -4.63 -2.52
C ASN A 143 0.76 -4.93 -1.05
N PRO A 144 0.22 -4.17 -0.07
CA PRO A 144 0.53 -4.36 1.34
C PRO A 144 0.18 -5.77 1.82
N GLU A 145 -0.80 -6.45 1.21
CA GLU A 145 -1.15 -7.82 1.58
C GLU A 145 0.00 -8.81 1.29
N ILE A 146 0.74 -8.61 0.19
CA ILE A 146 1.92 -9.43 -0.12
C ILE A 146 3.04 -9.14 0.89
N PHE A 147 3.20 -7.87 1.30
CA PHE A 147 4.16 -7.50 2.33
C PHE A 147 3.90 -8.24 3.64
N PHE A 148 2.69 -8.09 4.17
CA PHE A 148 2.32 -8.62 5.48
C PHE A 148 2.19 -10.13 5.49
N ASN A 149 1.66 -10.74 4.42
CA ASN A 149 1.39 -12.19 4.41
C ASN A 149 2.58 -13.03 3.90
N VAL A 150 3.48 -12.47 3.08
CA VAL A 150 4.56 -13.23 2.43
C VAL A 150 5.95 -12.80 2.89
N LEU A 151 6.23 -11.50 3.00
CA LEU A 151 7.58 -11.00 3.31
C LEU A 151 7.86 -10.89 4.81
N LEU A 152 6.88 -10.45 5.59
CA LEU A 152 7.02 -10.25 7.04
C LEU A 152 7.30 -11.57 7.82
N PRO A 153 6.62 -12.71 7.56
CA PRO A 153 6.83 -13.91 8.36
C PRO A 153 8.24 -14.51 8.27
N PRO A 154 8.88 -14.63 7.09
CA PRO A 154 10.28 -15.07 7.00
C PRO A 154 11.28 -14.16 7.74
N ILE A 155 11.04 -12.84 7.74
CA ILE A 155 11.92 -11.87 8.44
C ILE A 155 11.84 -12.07 9.95
N ILE A 156 10.62 -12.15 10.51
CA ILE A 156 10.39 -12.41 11.93
C ILE A 156 10.95 -13.78 12.31
N PHE A 157 10.76 -14.79 11.46
CA PHE A 157 11.29 -16.13 11.71
C PHE A 157 12.82 -16.16 11.73
N ALA A 158 13.49 -15.52 10.77
CA ALA A 158 14.96 -15.45 10.73
C ALA A 158 15.54 -14.72 11.96
N ALA A 159 14.92 -13.60 12.34
CA ALA A 159 15.31 -12.85 13.52
C ALA A 159 15.08 -13.64 14.82
N GLY A 160 13.94 -14.32 14.94
CA GLY A 160 13.62 -15.19 16.09
C GLY A 160 14.49 -16.45 16.16
N TYR A 161 14.90 -17.02 15.02
CA TYR A 161 15.77 -18.20 14.95
C TYR A 161 17.19 -17.91 15.43
N SER A 162 17.72 -16.71 15.15
CA SER A 162 19.03 -16.26 15.61
C SER A 162 19.09 -16.04 17.14
N MET A 163 17.94 -15.98 17.82
CA MET A 163 17.86 -15.55 19.20
C MET A 163 17.97 -16.70 20.22
N LYS A 164 18.71 -16.47 21.32
CA LYS A 164 18.89 -17.48 22.39
C LYS A 164 17.62 -17.60 23.22
N ARG A 165 16.83 -18.65 22.95
CA ARG A 165 15.54 -18.96 23.61
C ARG A 165 15.54 -18.81 25.14
N LYS A 166 16.60 -19.25 25.84
CA LYS A 166 16.66 -19.23 27.31
C LYS A 166 16.53 -17.84 27.92
N HIS A 167 17.16 -16.84 27.31
CA HIS A 167 17.19 -15.46 27.80
C HIS A 167 15.87 -14.73 27.51
N PHE A 168 15.26 -15.02 26.36
CA PHE A 168 13.95 -14.50 25.99
C PHE A 168 12.85 -14.94 26.96
N PHE A 169 12.75 -16.25 27.24
CA PHE A 169 11.72 -16.77 28.13
C PHE A 169 11.93 -16.39 29.59
N SER A 170 13.19 -16.16 30.02
CA SER A 170 13.47 -15.67 31.37
C SER A 170 12.98 -14.24 31.60
N ASN A 171 12.97 -13.41 30.55
CA ASN A 171 12.58 -11.99 30.61
C ASN A 171 11.18 -11.73 30.01
N PHE A 172 10.42 -12.78 29.67
CA PHE A 172 9.15 -12.67 28.96
C PHE A 172 8.12 -11.77 29.67
N GLY A 173 8.11 -11.78 31.00
CA GLY A 173 7.27 -10.90 31.79
C GLY A 173 7.56 -9.42 31.54
N ALA A 174 8.83 -9.02 31.58
CA ALA A 174 9.25 -7.64 31.32
C ALA A 174 8.93 -7.22 29.87
N ILE A 175 9.20 -8.11 28.90
CA ILE A 175 8.91 -7.90 27.48
C ILE A 175 7.40 -7.64 27.29
N THR A 176 6.56 -8.48 27.89
CA THR A 176 5.10 -8.35 27.82
C THR A 176 4.65 -7.05 28.48
N THR A 177 5.16 -6.71 29.67
CA THR A 177 4.78 -5.46 30.34
C THR A 177 5.18 -4.23 29.52
N PHE A 178 6.37 -4.20 28.93
CA PHE A 178 6.77 -3.09 28.06
C PHE A 178 5.96 -3.02 26.77
N ALA A 179 5.69 -4.16 26.13
CA ALA A 179 4.89 -4.21 24.90
C ALA A 179 3.43 -3.78 25.13
N PHE A 180 2.80 -4.15 26.24
CA PHE A 180 1.42 -3.77 26.51
C PHE A 180 1.32 -2.35 27.10
N LEU A 181 2.03 -2.10 28.21
CA LEU A 181 1.93 -0.83 28.93
C LEU A 181 2.62 0.31 28.18
N GLY A 182 3.76 0.04 27.55
CA GLY A 182 4.49 1.02 26.74
C GLY A 182 3.65 1.48 25.53
N THR A 183 3.11 0.54 24.77
CA THR A 183 2.24 0.83 23.61
C THR A 183 0.96 1.55 24.00
N PHE A 184 0.34 1.16 25.12
CA PHE A 184 -0.86 1.83 25.63
C PHE A 184 -0.58 3.28 26.05
N ILE A 185 0.53 3.52 26.76
CA ILE A 185 0.91 4.89 27.15
C ILE A 185 1.30 5.70 25.91
N ALA A 186 2.08 5.12 24.99
CA ALA A 186 2.50 5.77 23.76
C ALA A 186 1.31 6.18 22.89
N SER A 187 0.32 5.30 22.73
CA SER A 187 -0.89 5.60 21.95
C SER A 187 -1.74 6.71 22.57
N ILE A 188 -1.91 6.73 23.90
CA ILE A 188 -2.62 7.82 24.59
C ILE A 188 -1.88 9.15 24.47
N VAL A 189 -0.56 9.16 24.72
CA VAL A 189 0.25 10.38 24.69
C VAL A 189 0.26 10.98 23.28
N THR A 190 0.46 10.16 22.26
CA THR A 190 0.43 10.60 20.85
C THR A 190 -0.96 11.07 20.42
N ALA A 191 -2.03 10.41 20.87
CA ALA A 191 -3.40 10.84 20.62
C ALA A 191 -3.71 12.20 21.27
N CYS A 192 -3.35 12.39 22.53
CA CYS A 192 -3.51 13.64 23.25
C CYS A 192 -2.71 14.78 22.60
N LEU A 193 -1.46 14.50 22.19
CA LEU A 193 -0.62 15.46 21.49
C LEU A 193 -1.24 15.85 20.13
N CYS A 194 -1.68 14.86 19.36
CA CYS A 194 -2.34 15.08 18.07
C CYS A 194 -3.63 15.91 18.23
N PHE A 195 -4.45 15.59 19.22
CA PHE A 195 -5.67 16.33 19.54
C PHE A 195 -5.39 17.75 20.03
N GLY A 196 -4.34 17.94 20.83
CA GLY A 196 -3.89 19.27 21.25
C GLY A 196 -3.48 20.11 20.04
N LEU A 197 -2.61 19.56 19.18
CA LEU A 197 -2.14 20.23 17.96
C LEU A 197 -3.28 20.55 16.98
N SER A 198 -4.25 19.65 16.83
CA SER A 198 -5.41 19.88 15.94
C SER A 198 -6.28 21.05 16.43
N ARG A 199 -6.36 21.27 17.75
CA ARG A 199 -7.06 22.41 18.34
C ARG A 199 -6.28 23.72 18.21
N PHE A 200 -4.95 23.67 18.22
CA PHE A 200 -4.09 24.84 18.01
C PHE A 200 -4.09 25.32 16.55
N ILE A 201 -4.31 24.43 15.58
CA ILE A 201 -4.33 24.78 14.16
C ILE A 201 -5.77 25.11 13.73
N PRO A 202 -6.11 26.37 13.40
CA PRO A 202 -7.48 26.78 13.10
C PRO A 202 -8.15 26.00 11.96
N ARG A 203 -7.34 25.51 11.01
CA ARG A 203 -7.80 24.72 9.85
C ARG A 203 -8.18 23.27 10.19
N LEU A 204 -7.62 22.70 11.25
CA LEU A 204 -7.88 21.31 11.70
C LEU A 204 -8.90 21.26 12.83
N ASN A 205 -9.31 22.43 13.31
CA ASN A 205 -10.15 22.59 14.47
C ASN A 205 -11.58 22.11 14.19
N GLY A 206 -11.98 21.01 14.83
CA GLY A 206 -13.29 20.38 14.66
C GLY A 206 -13.36 19.34 13.54
N LEU A 207 -12.27 19.12 12.81
CA LEU A 207 -12.17 18.16 11.71
C LEU A 207 -11.80 16.76 12.23
N LEU A 208 -10.88 16.69 13.19
CA LEU A 208 -10.45 15.44 13.81
C LEU A 208 -11.16 15.23 15.14
N ARG A 209 -11.81 14.08 15.30
CA ARG A 209 -12.35 13.67 16.61
C ARG A 209 -11.24 13.04 17.44
N PHE A 210 -11.47 13.02 18.75
CA PHE A 210 -10.56 12.34 19.67
C PHE A 210 -10.38 10.86 19.32
N ASN A 211 -11.43 10.19 18.82
CA ASN A 211 -11.35 8.81 18.37
C ASN A 211 -10.41 8.62 17.16
N ASP A 212 -10.36 9.59 16.24
CA ASP A 212 -9.47 9.54 15.07
C ASP A 212 -8.02 9.75 15.51
N CYS A 213 -7.80 10.59 16.53
CA CYS A 213 -6.49 10.80 17.15
C CYS A 213 -6.03 9.56 17.93
N LEU A 214 -6.95 8.85 18.61
CA LEU A 214 -6.67 7.57 19.28
C LEU A 214 -6.32 6.46 18.29
N PHE A 215 -7.06 6.37 17.18
CA PHE A 215 -6.71 5.46 16.09
C PHE A 215 -5.32 5.76 15.54
N PHE A 216 -5.02 7.04 15.25
CA PHE A 216 -3.70 7.47 14.79
C PHE A 216 -2.61 7.12 15.81
N GLY A 217 -2.82 7.43 17.09
CA GLY A 217 -1.86 7.12 18.16
C GLY A 217 -1.61 5.62 18.31
N SER A 218 -2.64 4.79 18.15
CA SER A 218 -2.54 3.33 18.19
C SER A 218 -1.78 2.73 17.01
N VAL A 219 -1.88 3.32 15.82
CA VAL A 219 -1.14 2.84 14.64
C VAL A 219 0.32 3.27 14.71
N ILE A 220 0.60 4.48 15.19
CA ILE A 220 1.95 5.04 15.29
C ILE A 220 2.75 4.46 16.46
N SER A 221 2.09 3.86 17.46
CA SER A 221 2.80 3.27 18.59
C SER A 221 3.59 2.01 18.24
N ALA A 222 3.27 1.33 17.13
CA ALA A 222 4.03 0.20 16.61
C ALA A 222 5.47 0.63 16.24
N THR A 223 6.47 -0.04 16.81
CA THR A 223 7.89 0.27 16.62
C THR A 223 8.55 -0.78 15.72
N ASP A 224 9.34 -0.33 14.73
CA ASP A 224 10.16 -1.24 13.91
C ASP A 224 11.61 -1.25 14.41
N PRO A 225 12.13 -2.39 14.92
CA PRO A 225 13.45 -2.47 15.51
C PRO A 225 14.53 -2.85 14.48
N VAL A 226 14.21 -3.09 13.20
CA VAL A 226 15.16 -3.67 12.22
C VAL A 226 16.50 -2.92 12.17
N THR A 227 16.45 -1.58 12.14
CA THR A 227 17.68 -0.77 12.12
C THR A 227 18.42 -0.80 13.46
N VAL A 228 17.70 -0.80 14.58
CA VAL A 228 18.30 -0.83 15.93
C VAL A 228 18.96 -2.18 16.20
N LEU A 229 18.30 -3.28 15.83
CA LEU A 229 18.82 -4.64 16.01
C LEU A 229 20.07 -4.89 15.18
N ALA A 230 20.14 -4.36 13.97
CA ALA A 230 21.32 -4.48 13.12
C ALA A 230 22.53 -3.74 13.74
N ILE A 231 22.32 -2.54 14.28
CA ILE A 231 23.37 -1.81 15.02
C ILE A 231 23.78 -2.55 16.30
N PHE A 232 22.82 -3.13 17.04
CA PHE A 232 23.11 -3.89 18.27
C PHE A 232 23.93 -5.15 18.00
N HIS A 233 23.68 -5.80 16.87
CA HIS A 233 24.48 -6.93 16.40
C HIS A 233 25.92 -6.49 16.10
N ASP A 234 26.12 -5.37 15.40
CA ASP A 234 27.45 -4.83 15.09
C ASP A 234 28.22 -4.36 16.33
N LEU A 235 27.52 -3.81 17.32
CA LEU A 235 28.08 -3.38 18.61
C LEU A 235 28.27 -4.54 19.61
N ASN A 236 27.86 -5.76 19.25
CA ASN A 236 27.94 -6.96 20.09
C ASN A 236 27.33 -6.73 21.50
N VAL A 237 26.13 -6.14 21.53
CA VAL A 237 25.37 -5.83 22.74
C VAL A 237 24.95 -7.12 23.47
N ASP A 238 24.68 -7.01 24.78
CA ASP A 238 24.18 -8.13 25.59
C ASP A 238 22.94 -8.78 24.96
N VAL A 239 22.91 -10.11 25.00
CA VAL A 239 21.83 -10.94 24.46
C VAL A 239 20.50 -10.67 25.16
N ASP A 240 20.52 -10.29 26.44
CA ASP A 240 19.31 -9.93 27.20
C ASP A 240 18.69 -8.63 26.66
N MET A 241 19.50 -7.61 26.36
CA MET A 241 19.06 -6.35 25.75
C MET A 241 18.52 -6.56 24.33
N TYR A 242 19.23 -7.37 23.53
CA TYR A 242 18.78 -7.73 22.18
C TYR A 242 17.41 -8.45 22.22
N ALA A 243 17.26 -9.42 23.12
CA ALA A 243 16.02 -10.19 23.27
C ALA A 243 14.86 -9.33 23.78
N LEU A 244 15.12 -8.36 24.65
CA LEU A 244 14.11 -7.46 25.19
C LEU A 244 13.54 -6.54 24.10
N VAL A 245 14.42 -5.87 23.33
CA VAL A 245 14.01 -4.94 22.27
C VAL A 245 13.31 -5.68 21.13
N PHE A 246 13.85 -6.81 20.68
CA PHE A 246 13.19 -7.62 19.65
C PHE A 246 11.81 -8.09 20.09
N GLY A 247 11.69 -8.58 21.33
CA GLY A 247 10.43 -9.06 21.88
C GLY A 247 9.38 -7.95 22.04
N GLU A 248 9.80 -6.77 22.50
CA GLU A 248 8.93 -5.61 22.67
C GLU A 248 8.30 -5.22 21.34
N SER A 249 9.11 -5.06 20.30
CA SER A 249 8.61 -4.56 19.02
C SER A 249 7.71 -5.56 18.28
N VAL A 250 8.02 -6.87 18.36
CA VAL A 250 7.16 -7.92 17.78
C VAL A 250 5.80 -7.99 18.49
N LEU A 251 5.77 -7.87 19.82
CA LEU A 251 4.51 -7.89 20.58
C LEU A 251 3.74 -6.57 20.45
N ASN A 252 4.44 -5.44 20.39
CA ASN A 252 3.87 -4.11 20.20
C ASN A 252 3.04 -4.04 18.91
N ASP A 253 3.54 -4.57 17.78
CA ASP A 253 2.78 -4.60 16.51
C ASP A 253 1.40 -5.27 16.67
N ALA A 254 1.33 -6.40 17.37
CA ALA A 254 0.07 -7.09 17.63
C ALA A 254 -0.85 -6.29 18.56
N VAL A 255 -0.29 -5.67 19.60
CA VAL A 255 -1.03 -4.82 20.55
C VAL A 255 -1.56 -3.56 19.86
N ALA A 256 -0.76 -2.90 19.03
CA ALA A 256 -1.11 -1.73 18.24
C ALA A 256 -2.28 -2.02 17.28
N ILE A 257 -2.23 -3.15 16.57
CA ILE A 257 -3.35 -3.60 15.71
C ILE A 257 -4.59 -3.86 16.55
N SER A 258 -4.47 -4.60 17.66
CA SER A 258 -5.60 -4.90 18.54
C SER A 258 -6.23 -3.65 19.16
N LEU A 259 -5.45 -2.62 19.50
CA LEU A 259 -5.93 -1.34 20.02
C LEU A 259 -6.59 -0.50 18.91
N SER A 260 -6.08 -0.57 17.67
CA SER A 260 -6.59 0.26 16.57
C SER A 260 -7.98 -0.17 16.07
N GLN A 261 -8.29 -1.48 16.10
CA GLN A 261 -9.55 -2.03 15.60
C GLN A 261 -10.83 -1.44 16.22
N PRO A 262 -11.00 -1.36 17.55
CA PRO A 262 -12.20 -0.79 18.15
C PRO A 262 -12.38 0.69 17.81
N PHE A 263 -11.29 1.47 17.74
CA PHE A 263 -11.36 2.88 17.36
C PHE A 263 -11.77 3.03 15.90
N LEU A 264 -11.20 2.23 14.99
CA LEU A 264 -11.56 2.22 13.57
C LEU A 264 -13.03 1.86 13.36
N GLN A 265 -13.50 0.79 14.01
CA GLN A 265 -14.90 0.34 13.91
C GLN A 265 -15.86 1.42 14.39
N THR A 266 -15.50 2.15 15.44
CA THR A 266 -16.32 3.25 15.97
C THR A 266 -16.38 4.42 14.98
N THR A 267 -15.25 4.82 14.39
CA THR A 267 -15.22 5.88 13.36
C THR A 267 -16.03 5.48 12.12
N LEU A 268 -15.85 4.25 11.63
CA LEU A 268 -16.58 3.72 10.47
C LEU A 268 -18.08 3.63 10.74
N CYS A 269 -18.50 3.16 11.91
CA CYS A 269 -19.91 3.07 12.29
C CYS A 269 -20.56 4.46 12.33
N ILE A 270 -19.90 5.45 12.95
CA ILE A 270 -20.43 6.81 12.98
C ILE A 270 -20.49 7.41 11.57
N CYS A 271 -19.51 7.09 10.72
CA CYS A 271 -19.52 7.56 9.34
C CYS A 271 -20.63 6.92 8.51
N ALA A 272 -20.85 5.60 8.64
CA ALA A 272 -21.95 4.89 8.01
C ALA A 272 -23.32 5.44 8.44
N LEU A 273 -23.49 5.73 9.74
CA LEU A 273 -24.70 6.40 10.23
C LEU A 273 -24.86 7.80 9.60
N LYS A 274 -23.83 8.63 9.60
CA LYS A 274 -23.89 9.98 8.98
C LYS A 274 -24.26 9.92 7.50
N PHE A 275 -23.66 8.99 6.75
CA PHE A 275 -23.99 8.76 5.36
C PHE A 275 -25.45 8.35 5.17
N CYS A 276 -25.98 7.49 6.04
CA CYS A 276 -27.38 7.05 6.03
C CYS A 276 -28.36 8.21 6.33
N TYR A 277 -27.96 9.17 7.17
CA TYR A 277 -28.74 10.37 7.49
C TYR A 277 -28.48 11.57 6.56
N GLY A 278 -27.78 11.38 5.44
CA GLY A 278 -27.53 12.45 4.45
C GLY A 278 -26.51 13.51 4.90
N ALA A 279 -25.72 13.23 5.94
CA ALA A 279 -24.63 14.08 6.39
C ALA A 279 -23.30 13.59 5.81
N THR A 280 -22.52 14.51 5.24
CA THR A 280 -21.20 14.21 4.67
C THR A 280 -20.23 13.79 5.78
N CYS A 281 -19.60 12.62 5.65
CA CYS A 281 -18.35 12.35 6.36
C CYS A 281 -17.25 13.19 5.74
N ILE A 282 -16.50 13.89 6.57
CA ILE A 282 -15.23 14.51 6.21
C ILE A 282 -14.15 13.68 6.91
#